data_AF-A0A6B0ST70-F1
#
_entry.id   AF-A0A6B0ST70-F1
#
_cell.length_a   1.000
_cell.length_b   1.000
_cell.length_c   1.000
_cell.angle_alpha   90.00
_cell.angle_beta   90.00
_cell.angle_gamma   90.00
#
_symmetry.space_group_name_H-M   'P 1'
#
loop_
_entity.id
_entity.type
_entity.pdbx_description
1 polymer ?
#
loop_
_entity_poly.entity_id
_entity_poly.type
_entity_poly.pdbx_seq_one_letter_code
_entity_poly.pdbx_strand_id
1 'polypeptide(L)'
;MERTQIEERTELHDIVTGVYDLLFPDDLDSDEIDLYYIDSEHVEAEIEFPYIGINRADWEREWTAERKLEVLLHEFAHVEEGPDEADHGPRFYDRLADLTTTAEAKQEGIEAVFGTSLDFERIHGHIIESVNEYTIETASDTIEGRRRVLRQELSDPSTTR
;
A
#
# COMPACT_ATOMS: atom_id res chain seq x y z
N MET A 1 9.02 13.87 15.36
CA MET A 1 8.98 13.93 13.89
C MET A 1 8.59 15.34 13.51
N GLU A 2 9.29 15.99 12.59
CA GLU A 2 8.80 17.23 11.96
C GLU A 2 8.05 16.80 10.70
N ARG A 3 6.76 17.16 10.59
CA ARG A 3 5.96 16.89 9.38
C ARG A 3 6.11 18.09 8.44
N THR A 4 6.63 17.89 7.23
CA THR A 4 6.75 18.96 6.22
C THR A 4 5.62 18.81 5.20
N GLN A 5 4.61 19.70 5.28
CA GLN A 5 3.49 19.72 4.34
C GLN A 5 3.97 20.06 2.92
N ILE A 6 3.36 19.45 1.92
CA ILE A 6 3.76 19.59 0.51
C ILE A 6 2.94 20.74 -0.12
N GLU A 7 3.51 21.95 -0.09
CA GLU A 7 2.83 23.20 -0.52
C GLU A 7 2.57 23.33 -2.04
N GLU A 8 3.18 22.48 -2.88
CA GLU A 8 2.95 22.44 -4.34
C GLU A 8 2.42 21.06 -4.76
N ARG A 9 1.46 21.01 -5.70
CA ARG A 9 0.92 19.75 -6.23
C ARG A 9 2.04 19.01 -7.00
N THR A 10 2.55 17.94 -6.40
CA THR A 10 3.71 17.17 -6.88
C THR A 10 3.29 15.89 -7.60
N GLU A 11 4.25 15.24 -8.28
CA GLU A 11 4.12 13.87 -8.80
C GLU A 11 3.62 12.88 -7.73
N LEU A 12 4.09 13.00 -6.48
CA LEU A 12 3.58 12.21 -5.35
C LEU A 12 2.07 12.46 -5.13
N HIS A 13 1.63 13.72 -5.17
CA HIS A 13 0.22 14.07 -4.96
C HIS A 13 -0.68 13.52 -6.06
N ASP A 14 -0.34 13.73 -7.33
CA ASP A 14 -1.14 13.20 -8.44
C ASP A 14 -1.14 11.66 -8.47
N ILE A 15 -0.06 11.00 -8.03
CA ILE A 15 -0.04 9.54 -7.88
C ILE A 15 -0.95 9.08 -6.72
N VAL A 16 -0.81 9.63 -5.51
CA VAL A 16 -1.60 9.17 -4.35
C VAL A 16 -3.09 9.40 -4.57
N THR A 17 -3.50 10.60 -5.02
CA THR A 17 -4.92 10.88 -5.27
C THR A 17 -5.45 10.07 -6.45
N GLY A 18 -4.66 9.90 -7.52
CA GLY A 18 -5.06 9.11 -8.69
C GLY A 18 -5.24 7.62 -8.37
N VAL A 19 -4.42 7.04 -7.47
CA VAL A 19 -4.63 5.67 -6.97
C VAL A 19 -5.84 5.62 -6.01
N TYR A 20 -6.01 6.62 -5.14
CA TYR A 20 -7.17 6.68 -4.23
C TYR A 20 -8.50 6.75 -4.99
N ASP A 21 -8.66 7.66 -5.95
CA ASP A 21 -9.85 7.77 -6.82
C ASP A 21 -10.17 6.44 -7.53
N LEU A 22 -9.13 5.69 -7.94
CA LEU A 22 -9.28 4.38 -8.56
C LEU A 22 -9.67 3.29 -7.57
N LEU A 23 -9.46 3.43 -6.26
CA LEU A 23 -9.78 2.41 -5.25
C LEU A 23 -11.05 2.74 -4.43
N PHE A 24 -11.36 4.01 -4.22
CA PHE A 24 -12.45 4.53 -3.35
C PHE A 24 -13.40 5.50 -4.10
N PRO A 25 -13.98 5.13 -5.26
CA PRO A 25 -14.67 6.06 -6.18
C PRO A 25 -16.00 6.63 -5.69
N ASP A 26 -16.47 6.24 -4.51
CA ASP A 26 -17.78 6.64 -3.93
C ASP A 26 -17.63 7.27 -2.52
N ASP A 27 -16.40 7.42 -2.00
CA ASP A 27 -16.15 7.64 -0.56
C ASP A 27 -15.87 9.12 -0.20
N LEU A 28 -14.86 9.74 -0.84
CA LEU A 28 -14.45 11.14 -0.62
C LEU A 28 -13.90 11.79 -1.90
N ASP A 29 -13.98 13.13 -1.99
CA ASP A 29 -13.25 13.91 -3.00
C ASP A 29 -11.74 13.88 -2.68
N SER A 30 -10.90 13.40 -3.60
CA SER A 30 -9.46 13.25 -3.34
C SER A 30 -8.68 14.56 -3.17
N ASP A 31 -9.27 15.71 -3.55
CA ASP A 31 -8.76 17.05 -3.23
C ASP A 31 -8.87 17.38 -1.71
N GLU A 32 -9.48 16.52 -0.87
CA GLU A 32 -9.45 16.62 0.60
C GLU A 32 -8.28 15.87 1.27
N ILE A 33 -7.43 15.16 0.51
CA ILE A 33 -6.27 14.41 1.04
C ILE A 33 -5.07 15.32 1.27
N ASP A 34 -4.55 15.36 2.50
CA ASP A 34 -3.46 16.27 2.91
C ASP A 34 -2.12 15.50 2.98
N LEU A 35 -1.18 15.82 2.09
CA LEU A 35 0.09 15.09 1.92
C LEU A 35 1.29 15.80 2.55
N TYR A 36 2.14 15.02 3.23
CA TYR A 36 3.38 15.49 3.84
C TYR A 36 4.52 14.48 3.68
N TYR A 37 5.75 14.98 3.73
CA TYR A 37 6.93 14.13 3.78
C TYR A 37 7.28 13.76 5.21
N ILE A 38 7.66 12.50 5.40
CA ILE A 38 8.30 11.96 6.60
C ILE A 38 9.81 11.93 6.35
N ASP A 39 10.58 12.60 7.22
CA ASP A 39 12.04 12.48 7.29
C ASP A 39 12.40 11.50 8.44
N SER A 40 12.47 10.21 8.12
CA SER A 40 12.75 9.10 9.05
C SER A 40 13.61 8.02 8.39
N GLU A 41 14.35 7.23 9.18
CA GLU A 41 15.04 6.01 8.72
C GLU A 41 14.26 4.73 9.09
N HIS A 42 13.08 4.85 9.70
CA HIS A 42 12.33 3.76 10.35
C HIS A 42 10.82 3.78 10.09
N VAL A 43 10.33 4.66 9.22
CA VAL A 43 8.91 4.79 8.87
C VAL A 43 8.85 5.02 7.36
N GLU A 44 8.22 4.09 6.64
CA GLU A 44 8.03 4.13 5.19
C GLU A 44 6.83 5.03 4.81
N ALA A 45 5.72 4.88 5.54
CA ALA A 45 4.55 5.73 5.44
C ALA A 45 3.83 5.80 6.80
N GLU A 46 2.92 6.76 6.97
CA GLU A 46 1.95 6.77 8.07
C GLU A 46 0.63 7.44 7.63
N ILE A 47 -0.51 6.86 7.99
CA ILE A 47 -1.84 7.40 7.66
C ILE A 47 -2.66 7.78 8.90
N GLU A 48 -3.10 9.04 8.93
CA GLU A 48 -3.96 9.64 9.96
C GLU A 48 -5.10 10.35 9.22
N PHE A 49 -5.92 9.58 8.50
CA PHE A 49 -6.78 10.07 7.42
C PHE A 49 -7.60 11.34 7.79
N PRO A 50 -7.58 12.43 6.99
CA PRO A 50 -7.09 12.53 5.60
C PRO A 50 -5.59 12.78 5.43
N TYR A 51 -4.80 12.78 6.52
CA TYR A 51 -3.37 13.03 6.47
C TYR A 51 -2.60 11.78 6.03
N ILE A 52 -1.84 11.88 4.93
CA ILE A 52 -0.96 10.79 4.44
C ILE A 52 0.50 11.26 4.46
N GLY A 53 1.32 10.57 5.23
CA GLY A 53 2.76 10.77 5.31
C GLY A 53 3.50 9.72 4.48
N ILE A 54 4.46 10.14 3.67
CA ILE A 54 5.30 9.24 2.86
C ILE A 54 6.78 9.55 3.10
N ASN A 55 7.63 8.52 3.23
CA ASN A 55 9.06 8.71 3.35
C ASN A 55 9.65 9.34 2.09
N ARG A 56 10.29 10.49 2.25
CA ARG A 56 10.84 11.24 1.13
C ARG A 56 12.01 10.54 0.45
N ALA A 57 12.93 9.98 1.24
CA ALA A 57 14.15 9.39 0.71
C ALA A 57 13.83 8.17 -0.15
N ASP A 58 12.98 7.31 0.39
CA ASP A 58 12.62 6.03 -0.21
C ASP A 58 11.78 6.25 -1.48
N TRP A 59 10.76 7.13 -1.42
CA TRP A 59 9.94 7.49 -2.57
C TRP A 59 10.72 8.18 -3.70
N GLU A 60 11.64 9.10 -3.39
CA GLU A 60 12.40 9.80 -4.43
C GLU A 60 13.49 8.93 -5.09
N ARG A 61 13.99 7.88 -4.41
CA ARG A 61 15.31 7.29 -4.75
C ARG A 61 15.41 5.78 -4.74
N GLU A 62 14.62 5.08 -3.93
CA GLU A 62 14.84 3.65 -3.67
C GLU A 62 13.67 2.78 -4.17
N TRP A 63 12.43 3.24 -4.02
CA TRP A 63 11.25 2.47 -4.43
C TRP A 63 10.97 2.56 -5.94
N THR A 64 10.77 1.38 -6.54
CA THR A 64 10.17 1.28 -7.87
C THR A 64 8.64 1.45 -7.79
N ALA A 65 7.98 1.63 -8.94
CA ALA A 65 6.53 1.87 -9.00
C ALA A 65 5.70 0.75 -8.33
N GLU A 66 6.19 -0.49 -8.36
CA GLU A 66 5.58 -1.65 -7.70
C GLU A 66 5.61 -1.54 -6.17
N ARG A 67 6.75 -1.14 -5.57
CA ARG A 67 6.86 -0.91 -4.12
C ARG A 67 6.08 0.33 -3.70
N LYS A 68 6.09 1.40 -4.52
CA LYS A 68 5.25 2.59 -4.29
C LYS A 68 3.76 2.23 -4.22
N LEU A 69 3.26 1.42 -5.17
CA LEU A 69 1.86 0.99 -5.15
C LEU A 69 1.57 0.06 -3.96
N GLU A 70 2.48 -0.86 -3.61
CA GLU A 70 2.29 -1.74 -2.46
C GLU A 70 2.20 -0.97 -1.14
N VAL A 71 3.08 0.01 -0.89
CA VAL A 71 2.99 0.89 0.30
C VAL A 71 1.68 1.67 0.31
N LEU A 72 1.23 2.20 -0.83
CA LEU A 72 -0.08 2.88 -0.89
C LEU A 72 -1.25 1.92 -0.62
N LEU A 73 -1.21 0.68 -1.12
CA LEU A 73 -2.22 -0.34 -0.82
C LEU A 73 -2.24 -0.73 0.66
N HIS A 74 -1.06 -0.75 1.31
CA HIS A 74 -0.91 -0.98 2.75
C HIS A 74 -1.56 0.15 3.55
N GLU A 75 -1.19 1.41 3.33
CA GLU A 75 -1.78 2.56 4.04
C GLU A 75 -3.29 2.66 3.78
N PHE A 76 -3.74 2.48 2.53
CA PHE A 76 -5.17 2.52 2.20
C PHE A 76 -5.99 1.42 2.88
N ALA A 77 -5.39 0.30 3.32
CA ALA A 77 -6.10 -0.71 4.09
C ALA A 77 -6.41 -0.28 5.54
N HIS A 78 -5.75 0.76 6.07
CA HIS A 78 -6.04 1.35 7.38
C HIS A 78 -7.17 2.41 7.36
N VAL A 79 -7.65 2.86 6.18
CA VAL A 79 -8.61 3.99 6.08
C VAL A 79 -9.99 3.66 6.63
N GLU A 80 -10.53 2.47 6.35
CA GLU A 80 -11.85 2.03 6.82
C GLU A 80 -11.82 1.23 8.12
N GLU A 81 -10.73 0.49 8.39
CA GLU A 81 -10.51 -0.22 9.65
C GLU A 81 -9.96 0.74 10.71
N GLY A 82 -10.83 1.64 11.19
CA GLY A 82 -10.53 2.53 12.31
C GLY A 82 -9.98 1.75 13.52
N PRO A 83 -8.99 2.29 14.24
CA PRO A 83 -7.96 1.52 14.93
C PRO A 83 -8.51 0.50 15.93
N ASP A 84 -8.35 -0.78 15.60
CA ASP A 84 -8.58 -1.93 16.48
C ASP A 84 -7.42 -2.08 17.48
N GLU A 85 -7.55 -2.97 18.47
CA GLU A 85 -6.47 -3.24 19.46
C GLU A 85 -5.23 -3.93 18.83
N ALA A 86 -5.26 -4.25 17.54
CA ALA A 86 -4.13 -4.76 16.76
C ALA A 86 -4.07 -4.09 15.37
N ASP A 87 -3.00 -3.32 15.16
CA ASP A 87 -2.70 -2.48 13.98
C ASP A 87 -2.91 -3.21 12.64
N HIS A 88 -2.39 -4.44 12.53
CA HIS A 88 -2.55 -5.33 11.37
C HIS A 88 -3.41 -6.54 11.72
N GLY A 89 -4.64 -6.30 12.19
CA GLY A 89 -5.63 -7.34 12.48
C GLY A 89 -6.07 -8.16 11.25
N PRO A 90 -6.84 -9.25 11.41
CA PRO A 90 -7.27 -10.09 10.29
C PRO A 90 -8.01 -9.33 9.17
N ARG A 91 -8.77 -8.28 9.54
CA ARG A 91 -9.51 -7.45 8.59
C ARG A 91 -8.61 -6.57 7.74
N PHE A 92 -7.51 -6.05 8.29
CA PHE A 92 -6.50 -5.32 7.53
C PHE A 92 -5.98 -6.19 6.37
N TYR A 93 -5.62 -7.45 6.64
CA TYR A 93 -5.15 -8.37 5.60
C TYR A 93 -6.24 -8.75 4.59
N ASP A 94 -7.50 -8.84 5.00
CA ASP A 94 -8.61 -9.02 4.08
C ASP A 94 -8.83 -7.78 3.19
N ARG A 95 -8.76 -6.56 3.77
CA ARG A 95 -8.92 -5.30 3.02
C ARG A 95 -7.75 -5.05 2.07
N LEU A 96 -6.51 -5.28 2.50
CA LEU A 96 -5.31 -5.19 1.66
C LEU A 96 -5.38 -6.15 0.47
N ALA A 97 -5.85 -7.38 0.67
CA ALA A 97 -6.05 -8.33 -0.41
C ALA A 97 -7.16 -7.88 -1.39
N ASP A 98 -8.27 -7.33 -0.88
CA ASP A 98 -9.38 -6.84 -1.71
C ASP A 98 -9.03 -5.54 -2.47
N LEU A 99 -8.23 -4.64 -1.86
CA LEU A 99 -7.63 -3.48 -2.52
C LEU A 99 -6.65 -3.92 -3.62
N THR A 100 -5.78 -4.89 -3.35
CA THR A 100 -4.84 -5.44 -4.34
C THR A 100 -5.56 -6.04 -5.55
N THR A 101 -6.62 -6.82 -5.32
CA THR A 101 -7.47 -7.37 -6.41
C THR A 101 -8.19 -6.26 -7.20
N THR A 102 -8.59 -5.19 -6.52
CA THR A 102 -9.22 -4.01 -7.18
C THR A 102 -8.20 -3.21 -8.00
N ALA A 103 -6.95 -3.12 -7.52
CA ALA A 103 -5.84 -2.49 -8.23
C ALA A 103 -5.46 -3.27 -9.49
N GLU A 104 -5.34 -4.60 -9.40
CA GLU A 104 -5.08 -5.50 -10.54
C GLU A 104 -6.18 -5.36 -11.61
N ALA A 105 -7.46 -5.40 -11.18
CA ALA A 105 -8.61 -5.19 -12.05
C ALA A 105 -8.70 -3.77 -12.66
N LYS A 106 -7.86 -2.83 -12.22
CA LYS A 106 -7.76 -1.45 -12.71
C LYS A 106 -6.34 -1.10 -13.19
N GLN A 107 -5.51 -2.10 -13.51
CA GLN A 107 -4.10 -1.94 -13.88
C GLN A 107 -3.87 -0.82 -14.92
N GLU A 108 -4.60 -0.80 -16.05
CA GLU A 108 -4.44 0.24 -17.09
C GLU A 108 -4.60 1.68 -16.55
N GLY A 109 -5.47 1.87 -15.55
CA GLY A 109 -5.66 3.17 -14.91
C GLY A 109 -4.52 3.53 -13.96
N ILE A 110 -4.05 2.57 -13.17
CA ILE A 110 -2.95 2.79 -12.21
C ILE A 110 -1.61 2.98 -12.96
N GLU A 111 -1.37 2.23 -14.04
CA GLU A 111 -0.23 2.44 -14.94
C GLU A 111 -0.24 3.83 -15.59
N ALA A 112 -1.43 4.35 -15.94
CA ALA A 112 -1.58 5.70 -16.46
C ALA A 112 -1.30 6.79 -15.40
N VAL A 113 -1.62 6.52 -14.13
CA VAL A 113 -1.29 7.40 -12.98
C VAL A 113 0.21 7.37 -12.67
N PHE A 114 0.84 6.19 -12.67
CA PHE A 114 2.30 6.05 -12.46
C PHE A 114 3.16 6.42 -13.69
N GLY A 115 2.57 6.56 -14.88
CA GLY A 115 3.29 6.83 -16.12
C GLY A 115 4.18 5.69 -16.63
N THR A 116 4.01 4.47 -16.09
CA THR A 116 4.80 3.28 -16.42
C THR A 116 3.94 2.01 -16.30
N SER A 117 4.31 0.97 -17.04
CA SER A 117 3.78 -0.38 -16.83
C SER A 117 4.16 -0.92 -15.44
N LEU A 118 3.31 -1.75 -14.87
CA LEU A 118 3.46 -2.38 -13.56
C LEU A 118 3.48 -3.90 -13.65
N ASP A 119 4.31 -4.52 -12.80
CA ASP A 119 4.37 -5.97 -12.64
C ASP A 119 3.60 -6.38 -11.37
N PHE A 120 2.40 -6.93 -11.54
CA PHE A 120 1.58 -7.38 -10.41
C PHE A 120 2.15 -8.63 -9.71
N GLU A 121 2.89 -9.51 -10.39
CA GLU A 121 3.60 -10.63 -9.72
C GLU A 121 4.67 -10.07 -8.76
N ARG A 122 5.26 -8.92 -9.10
CA ARG A 122 6.21 -8.22 -8.23
C ARG A 122 5.55 -7.40 -7.11
N ILE A 123 4.45 -6.69 -7.38
CA ILE A 123 3.64 -6.02 -6.34
C ILE A 123 3.22 -7.05 -5.28
N HIS A 124 2.74 -8.20 -5.74
CA HIS A 124 2.44 -9.37 -4.90
C HIS A 124 3.64 -9.83 -4.07
N GLY A 125 4.83 -9.93 -4.65
CA GLY A 125 6.08 -10.21 -3.94
C GLY A 125 6.36 -9.23 -2.80
N HIS A 126 6.23 -7.93 -3.05
CA HIS A 126 6.49 -6.90 -2.03
C HIS A 126 5.46 -6.94 -0.87
N ILE A 127 4.17 -7.24 -1.13
CA ILE A 127 3.19 -7.43 -0.05
C ILE A 127 3.59 -8.64 0.83
N ILE A 128 4.10 -9.71 0.22
CA ILE A 128 4.56 -10.91 0.96
C ILE A 128 5.77 -10.55 1.83
N GLU A 129 6.74 -9.80 1.31
CA GLU A 129 7.93 -9.35 2.06
C GLU A 129 7.51 -8.46 3.24
N SER A 130 6.78 -7.38 2.96
CA SER A 130 6.21 -6.40 3.90
C SER A 130 5.49 -7.07 5.09
N VAL A 131 4.55 -7.97 4.80
CA VAL A 131 3.79 -8.66 5.84
C VAL A 131 4.65 -9.65 6.63
N ASN A 132 5.68 -10.25 6.03
CA ASN A 132 6.58 -11.16 6.74
C ASN A 132 7.54 -10.41 7.68
N GLU A 133 8.04 -9.23 7.33
CA GLU A 133 8.98 -8.47 8.18
C GLU A 133 8.35 -8.12 9.54
N TYR A 134 7.13 -7.56 9.55
CA TYR A 134 6.43 -7.23 10.80
C TYR A 134 5.93 -8.48 11.57
N THR A 135 5.60 -9.58 10.90
CA THR A 135 5.01 -10.77 11.56
C THR A 135 6.00 -11.89 11.90
N ILE A 136 7.30 -11.77 11.59
CA ILE A 136 8.31 -12.79 11.94
C ILE A 136 8.88 -12.59 13.35
N GLU A 137 8.83 -11.38 13.93
CA GLU A 137 9.22 -11.17 15.34
C GLU A 137 8.32 -11.92 16.34
N THR A 138 7.09 -12.27 15.95
CA THR A 138 6.21 -13.17 16.72
C THR A 138 5.85 -14.43 15.92
N ALA A 139 6.60 -15.51 16.16
CA ALA A 139 6.47 -16.78 15.46
C ALA A 139 5.02 -17.30 15.39
N SER A 140 4.49 -17.41 14.16
CA SER A 140 3.15 -17.93 13.85
C SER A 140 3.27 -19.18 12.99
N ASP A 141 2.64 -20.27 13.46
CA ASP A 141 3.13 -21.65 13.28
C ASP A 141 2.40 -22.46 12.19
N THR A 142 1.61 -21.83 11.33
CA THR A 142 0.82 -22.55 10.32
C THR A 142 0.98 -21.95 8.93
N ILE A 143 0.89 -22.80 7.89
CA ILE A 143 1.11 -22.47 6.46
C ILE A 143 0.23 -23.34 5.51
N GLU A 144 -1.10 -23.51 5.62
CA GLU A 144 -2.12 -23.07 6.60
C GLU A 144 -2.11 -21.56 6.92
N GLY A 145 -1.75 -21.14 8.14
CA GLY A 145 -1.68 -19.75 8.63
C GLY A 145 -1.04 -18.70 7.70
N ARG A 146 0.13 -18.94 7.10
CA ARG A 146 0.74 -18.02 6.12
C ARG A 146 0.13 -18.27 4.74
N ARG A 147 -0.38 -17.17 4.16
CA ARG A 147 -1.57 -17.10 3.30
C ARG A 147 -2.79 -17.97 3.71
N ARG A 148 -3.02 -18.06 5.01
CA ARG A 148 -4.19 -17.50 5.73
C ARG A 148 -3.79 -16.16 6.41
N VAL A 149 -2.74 -15.53 5.84
CA VAL A 149 -2.13 -14.20 5.96
C VAL A 149 -1.70 -13.82 4.53
N LEU A 150 -2.50 -13.00 3.81
CA LEU A 150 -2.72 -12.80 2.35
C LEU A 150 -3.69 -13.77 1.55
N ARG A 151 -3.85 -15.11 1.78
CA ARG A 151 -4.82 -16.12 1.17
C ARG A 151 -4.59 -17.24 -0.01
N GLN A 152 -3.66 -18.12 -0.51
CA GLN A 152 -2.29 -18.81 -0.51
C GLN A 152 -1.41 -18.43 -1.75
N GLU A 153 -0.08 -18.18 -1.68
CA GLU A 153 0.66 -17.08 -2.42
C GLU A 153 0.07 -16.60 -3.78
N LEU A 154 -0.79 -15.57 -3.69
CA LEU A 154 -1.67 -14.97 -4.73
C LEU A 154 -2.43 -15.92 -5.70
N SER A 155 -2.70 -17.13 -5.18
CA SER A 155 -3.67 -18.15 -5.58
C SER A 155 -3.28 -19.02 -6.79
N ASP A 156 -2.08 -18.83 -7.30
CA ASP A 156 -1.19 -19.78 -7.99
C ASP A 156 -1.76 -20.67 -9.13
N PRO A 157 -1.36 -20.39 -10.38
CA PRO A 157 -1.35 -21.34 -11.48
C PRO A 157 0.09 -21.73 -11.90
N SER A 158 0.78 -22.54 -11.09
CA SER A 158 2.03 -23.21 -11.50
C SER A 158 1.88 -23.82 -12.92
N THR A 159 2.81 -23.63 -13.87
CA THR A 159 4.27 -23.44 -13.73
C THR A 159 4.91 -22.55 -14.80
N THR A 160 5.78 -21.63 -14.35
CA THR A 160 6.95 -21.11 -15.10
C THR A 160 7.98 -20.60 -14.06
N ARG A 161 9.25 -21.01 -13.94
CA ARG A 161 10.10 -22.02 -14.60
C ARG A 161 10.27 -21.98 -16.13
#